data_AF-A0A6G1G9H1-F1
#
_entry.id   AF-A0A6G1G9H1-F1
#
_cell.length_a   1.000
_cell.length_b   1.000
_cell.length_c   1.000
_cell.angle_alpha   90.00
_cell.angle_beta   90.00
_cell.angle_gamma   90.00
#
_symmetry.space_group_name_H-M   'P 1'
#
loop_
_entity.id
_entity.type
_entity.pdbx_description
1 polymer ?
#
loop_
_entity_poly.entity_id
_entity_poly.type
_entity_poly.pdbx_seq_one_letter_code
_entity_poly.pdbx_strand_id
1 'polypeptide(L)'
;MPKRPRPVPDQAPVPRKSLRISRAVGRGESNLVEATPFSGIHSGASSVSPIHVAKTELHPKNEATTADTASLESQQGFKASEILAGGFDQLLKDYPNTVPKELRPLDKRRLEELPAILKSRGDQFPNPYLEKDELVELVEWKLKHGKFRPTLLALVKSNDSERVKEVTSDAFSILVTKKRGPQEVREAMKRLCDLKGIGPATASLMLSTFDEDNLPFFSDELFLWLHWDEPVNAGTAPKGNGTGWKRNIRYTAKEYESLIDKLVQVKERLKTSHNRDSTALEWEKVAWALGKQQMLG
;
A
#
# COMPACT_ATOMS: atom_id res chain seq x y z
N MET A 1 27.43 50.59 42.00
CA MET A 1 27.86 49.17 42.07
C MET A 1 26.65 48.27 41.95
N PRO A 2 26.56 47.37 40.94
CA PRO A 2 25.44 46.46 40.82
C PRO A 2 25.63 45.21 41.69
N LYS A 3 24.55 44.74 42.33
CA LYS A 3 24.54 43.57 43.23
C LYS A 3 24.70 42.26 42.44
N ARG A 4 25.59 41.37 42.90
CA ARG A 4 25.78 40.03 42.32
C ARG A 4 24.52 39.15 42.46
N PRO A 5 24.21 38.31 41.45
CA PRO A 5 23.15 37.32 41.57
C PRO A 5 23.58 36.13 42.44
N ARG A 6 22.61 35.53 43.14
CA ARG A 6 22.79 34.38 44.05
C ARG A 6 22.97 33.06 43.26
N PRO A 7 23.75 32.10 43.78
CA PRO A 7 23.97 30.80 43.14
C PRO A 7 22.75 29.88 43.27
N VAL A 8 22.53 29.07 42.24
CA VAL A 8 21.47 28.04 42.15
C VAL A 8 22.00 26.73 42.78
N PRO A 9 21.21 26.00 43.58
CA PRO A 9 21.66 24.76 44.21
C PRO A 9 21.71 23.58 43.23
N ASP A 10 22.73 22.75 43.41
CA ASP A 10 23.10 21.58 42.64
C ASP A 10 22.06 20.44 42.76
N GLN A 11 21.64 19.86 41.63
CA GLN A 11 20.72 18.71 41.62
C GLN A 11 21.52 17.40 41.58
N ALA A 12 21.31 16.55 42.59
CA ALA A 12 21.92 15.24 42.69
C ALA A 12 21.45 14.28 41.57
N PRO A 13 22.32 13.36 41.08
CA PRO A 13 21.99 12.47 39.98
C PRO A 13 21.07 11.31 40.38
N VAL A 14 20.11 11.00 39.50
CA VAL A 14 19.16 9.88 39.63
C VAL A 14 19.80 8.56 39.15
N PRO A 15 19.66 7.42 39.89
CA PRO A 15 20.31 6.16 39.53
C PRO A 15 19.61 5.44 38.36
N ARG A 16 20.40 4.93 37.39
CA ARG A 16 19.92 4.10 36.27
C ARG A 16 19.70 2.64 36.72
N LYS A 17 18.51 2.10 36.50
CA LYS A 17 18.23 0.65 36.62
C LYS A 17 18.68 -0.08 35.35
N SER A 18 19.58 -1.04 35.51
CA SER A 18 20.05 -1.98 34.48
C SER A 18 19.02 -3.09 34.22
N LEU A 19 18.58 -3.25 32.98
CA LEU A 19 17.71 -4.36 32.54
C LEU A 19 18.58 -5.47 31.94
N ARG A 20 18.63 -6.65 32.57
CA ARG A 20 19.23 -7.87 32.00
C ARG A 20 18.19 -8.59 31.14
N ILE A 21 18.52 -8.87 29.88
CA ILE A 21 17.73 -9.74 28.99
C ILE A 21 18.48 -11.07 28.88
N SER A 22 17.85 -12.14 29.38
CA SER A 22 18.34 -13.51 29.22
C SER A 22 17.75 -14.12 27.94
N ARG A 23 18.63 -14.66 27.09
CA ARG A 23 18.33 -15.32 25.81
C ARG A 23 18.12 -16.82 26.08
N ALA A 24 17.00 -17.39 25.68
CA ALA A 24 16.77 -18.83 25.69
C ALA A 24 16.70 -19.36 24.25
N VAL A 25 17.47 -20.42 23.98
CA VAL A 25 17.61 -21.14 22.72
C VAL A 25 17.12 -22.57 22.94
N GLY A 26 16.29 -23.10 22.02
CA GLY A 26 16.05 -24.53 21.80
C GLY A 26 15.54 -24.67 20.35
N ARG A 27 16.23 -25.34 19.41
CA ARG A 27 16.33 -26.81 19.20
C ARG A 27 14.98 -27.47 19.47
N GLY A 28 14.23 -28.04 18.53
CA GLY A 28 14.53 -28.61 17.22
C GLY A 28 14.00 -30.05 17.25
N GLU A 29 13.21 -30.48 16.27
CA GLU A 29 13.05 -31.91 15.94
C GLU A 29 12.24 -32.12 14.66
N SER A 30 12.86 -32.85 13.74
CA SER A 30 12.33 -33.45 12.52
C SER A 30 11.53 -34.71 12.85
N ASN A 31 10.50 -35.04 12.06
CA ASN A 31 10.16 -36.45 11.85
C ASN A 31 9.66 -36.72 10.42
N LEU A 32 10.42 -37.59 9.77
CA LEU A 32 10.11 -38.41 8.61
C LEU A 32 9.03 -39.44 8.98
N VAL A 33 8.14 -39.80 8.07
CA VAL A 33 7.50 -41.12 8.08
C VAL A 33 7.26 -41.61 6.65
N GLU A 34 7.63 -42.87 6.46
CA GLU A 34 7.80 -43.62 5.22
C GLU A 34 6.50 -44.01 4.51
N ALA A 35 6.65 -44.27 3.21
CA ALA A 35 5.73 -45.01 2.37
C ALA A 35 5.90 -46.52 2.52
N THR A 36 4.85 -47.31 2.27
CA THR A 36 4.93 -48.64 1.65
C THR A 36 3.55 -49.12 1.13
N PRO A 37 3.53 -50.13 0.21
CA PRO A 37 2.55 -50.22 -0.88
C PRO A 37 1.61 -51.43 -0.78
N PHE A 38 0.64 -51.55 -1.69
CA PHE A 38 0.04 -52.85 -2.02
C PHE A 38 -0.44 -52.95 -3.48
N SER A 39 -0.09 -54.08 -4.11
CA SER A 39 -0.41 -54.46 -5.49
C SER A 39 -1.78 -55.11 -5.63
N GLY A 40 -2.36 -55.12 -6.83
CA GLY A 40 -3.51 -55.98 -7.15
C GLY A 40 -3.92 -55.92 -8.63
N ILE A 41 -3.55 -56.97 -9.36
CA ILE A 41 -3.72 -57.24 -10.80
C ILE A 41 -5.18 -57.61 -11.12
N HIS A 42 -5.70 -57.35 -12.33
CA HIS A 42 -6.42 -58.34 -13.18
C HIS A 42 -6.75 -57.84 -14.60
N SER A 43 -6.44 -58.71 -15.55
CA SER A 43 -6.62 -58.61 -17.00
C SER A 43 -8.04 -59.01 -17.44
N GLY A 44 -8.49 -58.49 -18.59
CA GLY A 44 -9.66 -59.01 -19.30
C GLY A 44 -9.89 -58.32 -20.63
N ALA A 45 -9.52 -58.98 -21.73
CA ALA A 45 -9.78 -58.56 -23.10
C ALA A 45 -11.13 -59.14 -23.59
N SER A 46 -11.88 -58.39 -24.41
CA SER A 46 -12.48 -58.91 -25.66
C SER A 46 -13.37 -57.94 -26.44
N SER A 47 -13.17 -58.02 -27.75
CA SER A 47 -14.12 -57.87 -28.86
C SER A 47 -14.41 -56.48 -29.44
N VAL A 48 -14.19 -56.43 -30.75
CA VAL A 48 -14.41 -55.37 -31.72
C VAL A 48 -15.60 -55.78 -32.59
N SER A 49 -16.40 -54.82 -33.08
CA SER A 49 -16.79 -54.56 -34.50
C SER A 49 -18.08 -53.67 -34.57
N PRO A 50 -18.51 -53.12 -35.73
CA PRO A 50 -18.27 -51.69 -36.06
C PRO A 50 -19.50 -50.98 -36.68
N ILE A 51 -19.79 -49.70 -36.37
CA ILE A 51 -20.87 -48.99 -37.10
C ILE A 51 -20.53 -47.52 -37.41
N HIS A 52 -20.39 -47.28 -38.73
CA HIS A 52 -20.66 -46.10 -39.55
C HIS A 52 -19.94 -44.76 -39.30
N VAL A 53 -19.07 -44.45 -40.25
CA VAL A 53 -18.53 -43.13 -40.58
C VAL A 53 -19.61 -42.30 -41.29
N ALA A 54 -19.95 -41.15 -40.72
CA ALA A 54 -20.55 -40.04 -41.46
C ALA A 54 -19.56 -38.87 -41.42
N LYS A 55 -19.08 -38.48 -42.61
CA LYS A 55 -18.29 -37.26 -42.82
C LYS A 55 -19.26 -36.06 -42.82
N THR A 56 -19.01 -35.10 -41.95
CA THR A 56 -19.46 -33.72 -42.15
C THR A 56 -18.31 -32.80 -41.79
N GLU A 57 -17.71 -32.19 -42.82
CA GLU A 57 -16.83 -31.04 -42.67
C GLU A 57 -17.63 -29.84 -42.17
N LEU A 58 -17.15 -29.17 -41.12
CA LEU A 58 -17.61 -27.84 -40.72
C LEU A 58 -16.41 -27.03 -40.24
N HIS A 59 -16.12 -25.96 -40.99
CA HIS A 59 -15.24 -24.87 -40.61
C HIS A 59 -15.61 -24.31 -39.23
N PRO A 60 -14.66 -24.01 -38.32
CA PRO A 60 -14.97 -23.29 -37.10
C PRO A 60 -15.17 -21.82 -37.43
N LYS A 61 -16.42 -21.34 -37.32
CA LYS A 61 -16.69 -19.92 -37.13
C LYS A 61 -16.35 -19.59 -35.68
N ASN A 62 -15.34 -18.75 -35.50
CA ASN A 62 -15.08 -18.07 -34.23
C ASN A 62 -16.23 -17.09 -33.96
N GLU A 63 -17.26 -17.54 -33.25
CA GLU A 63 -18.19 -16.66 -32.54
C GLU A 63 -17.77 -16.66 -31.07
N ALA A 64 -16.92 -15.68 -30.72
CA ALA A 64 -16.72 -15.30 -29.33
C ALA A 64 -18.07 -14.83 -28.80
N THR A 65 -18.70 -15.69 -27.99
CA THR A 65 -20.03 -15.43 -27.45
C THR A 65 -19.90 -14.35 -26.38
N THR A 66 -20.70 -13.30 -26.52
CA THR A 66 -20.87 -12.15 -25.60
C THR A 66 -21.27 -12.51 -24.15
N ALA A 67 -21.26 -13.80 -23.81
CA ALA A 67 -21.55 -14.32 -22.48
C ALA A 67 -20.29 -14.41 -21.58
N ASP A 68 -19.09 -14.57 -22.16
CA ASP A 68 -17.85 -14.70 -21.37
C ASP A 68 -17.40 -13.37 -20.75
N THR A 69 -17.75 -12.24 -21.36
CA THR A 69 -17.48 -10.91 -20.79
C THR A 69 -18.46 -10.54 -19.68
N ALA A 70 -19.72 -10.99 -19.76
CA ALA A 70 -20.74 -10.73 -18.75
C ALA A 70 -20.55 -11.55 -17.46
N SER A 71 -19.88 -12.72 -17.54
CA SER A 71 -19.61 -13.56 -16.37
C SER A 71 -18.56 -12.96 -15.42
N LEU A 72 -17.63 -12.15 -15.94
CA LEU A 72 -16.59 -11.50 -15.14
C LEU A 72 -17.10 -10.25 -14.39
N GLU A 73 -18.09 -9.55 -14.96
CA GLU A 73 -18.73 -8.39 -14.33
C GLU A 73 -19.54 -8.76 -13.08
N SER A 74 -19.94 -10.04 -12.94
CA SER A 74 -20.78 -10.52 -11.84
C SER A 74 -20.03 -10.96 -10.58
N GLN A 75 -18.69 -11.02 -10.59
CA GLN A 75 -17.86 -11.47 -9.45
C GLN A 75 -16.92 -10.39 -8.89
N GLN A 76 -16.85 -9.21 -9.51
CA GLN A 76 -16.00 -8.11 -9.06
C GLN A 76 -16.80 -7.21 -8.10
N GLY A 77 -16.56 -7.32 -6.80
CA GLY A 77 -17.03 -6.31 -5.86
C GLY A 77 -16.40 -4.96 -6.25
N PHE A 78 -17.16 -4.08 -6.91
CA PHE A 78 -16.70 -2.74 -7.30
C PHE A 78 -16.30 -1.89 -6.09
N LYS A 79 -16.81 -2.25 -4.91
CA LYS A 79 -16.54 -1.59 -3.64
C LYS A 79 -15.44 -2.32 -2.88
N ALA A 80 -14.58 -1.56 -2.22
CA ALA A 80 -13.56 -2.11 -1.33
C ALA A 80 -14.16 -2.91 -0.16
N SER A 81 -15.37 -2.58 0.27
CA SER A 81 -16.14 -3.28 1.31
C SER A 81 -16.63 -4.67 0.87
N GLU A 82 -16.71 -4.93 -0.43
CA GLU A 82 -17.28 -6.14 -1.03
C GLU A 82 -16.24 -6.98 -1.77
N ILE A 83 -15.01 -6.48 -1.99
CA ILE A 83 -13.97 -7.21 -2.73
C ILE A 83 -13.67 -8.57 -2.08
N LEU A 84 -13.65 -9.64 -2.88
CA LEU A 84 -13.31 -10.99 -2.44
C LEU A 84 -11.80 -11.23 -2.59
N ALA A 85 -11.22 -12.16 -1.82
CA ALA A 85 -9.79 -12.46 -1.89
C ALA A 85 -9.32 -12.83 -3.29
N GLY A 86 -10.06 -13.67 -4.03
CA GLY A 86 -9.71 -14.03 -5.40
C GLY A 86 -9.67 -12.83 -6.35
N GLY A 87 -10.64 -11.92 -6.25
CA GLY A 87 -10.66 -10.68 -7.03
C GLY A 87 -9.51 -9.73 -6.65
N PHE A 88 -9.21 -9.62 -5.36
CA PHE A 88 -8.10 -8.83 -4.85
C PHE A 88 -6.76 -9.33 -5.38
N ASP A 89 -6.49 -10.64 -5.28
CA ASP A 89 -5.22 -11.23 -5.72
C ASP A 89 -5.07 -11.19 -7.25
N GLN A 90 -6.17 -11.32 -8.01
CA GLN A 90 -6.16 -11.17 -9.46
C GLN A 90 -5.79 -9.73 -9.86
N LEU A 91 -6.42 -8.72 -9.26
CA LEU A 91 -6.11 -7.31 -9.52
C LEU A 91 -4.67 -6.96 -9.13
N LEU A 92 -4.19 -7.51 -8.00
CA LEU A 92 -2.82 -7.33 -7.55
C LEU A 92 -1.81 -7.93 -8.55
N LYS A 93 -2.11 -9.13 -9.08
CA LYS A 93 -1.31 -9.77 -10.13
C LYS A 93 -1.32 -8.99 -11.43
N ASP A 94 -2.43 -8.33 -11.75
CA ASP A 94 -2.58 -7.54 -12.98
C ASP A 94 -1.94 -6.16 -12.89
N TYR A 95 -1.66 -5.63 -11.69
CA TYR A 95 -1.04 -4.32 -11.48
C TYR A 95 0.11 -4.00 -12.45
N PRO A 96 1.15 -4.85 -12.63
CA PRO A 96 2.28 -4.54 -13.53
C PRO A 96 1.89 -4.36 -15.00
N ASN A 97 0.76 -4.97 -15.41
CA ASN A 97 0.22 -4.84 -16.77
C ASN A 97 -0.58 -3.56 -16.96
N THR A 98 -1.12 -2.99 -15.87
CA THR A 98 -1.85 -1.71 -15.88
C THR A 98 -0.92 -0.48 -15.83
N VAL A 99 0.35 -0.67 -15.47
CA VAL A 99 1.35 0.40 -15.40
C VAL A 99 2.05 0.57 -16.77
N PRO A 100 2.02 1.78 -17.37
CA PRO A 100 2.77 2.08 -18.58
C PRO A 100 4.25 1.70 -18.46
N LYS A 101 4.84 1.15 -19.54
CA LYS A 101 6.22 0.62 -19.53
C LYS A 101 7.24 1.63 -19.04
N GLU A 102 7.13 2.87 -19.49
CA GLU A 102 7.94 4.03 -19.13
C GLU A 102 7.87 4.42 -17.63
N LEU A 103 6.83 4.00 -16.91
CA LEU A 103 6.68 4.26 -15.48
C LEU A 103 7.23 3.14 -14.59
N ARG A 104 7.47 1.93 -15.14
CA ARG A 104 7.94 0.77 -14.39
C ARG A 104 9.28 0.99 -13.66
N PRO A 105 10.28 1.71 -14.22
CA PRO A 105 11.50 2.02 -13.47
C PRO A 105 11.23 2.91 -12.25
N LEU A 106 10.31 3.87 -12.37
CA LEU A 106 9.91 4.73 -11.25
C LEU A 106 9.15 3.91 -10.19
N ASP A 107 8.31 2.97 -10.62
CA ASP A 107 7.61 2.04 -9.75
C ASP A 107 8.57 1.17 -8.95
N LYS A 108 9.53 0.53 -9.63
CA LYS A 108 10.58 -0.25 -8.95
C LYS A 108 11.30 0.59 -7.90
N ARG A 109 11.60 1.85 -8.26
CA ARG A 109 12.24 2.78 -7.33
C ARG A 109 11.39 3.06 -6.10
N ARG A 110 10.10 3.41 -6.28
CA ARG A 110 9.18 3.78 -5.19
C ARG A 110 8.70 2.59 -4.36
N LEU A 111 8.42 1.45 -4.99
CA LEU A 111 7.69 0.32 -4.41
C LEU A 111 8.62 -0.76 -3.84
N GLU A 112 9.91 -0.77 -4.22
CA GLU A 112 10.84 -1.84 -3.84
C GLU A 112 12.14 -1.26 -3.27
N GLU A 113 12.82 -0.39 -4.04
CA GLU A 113 14.17 0.05 -3.68
C GLU A 113 14.18 1.04 -2.51
N LEU A 114 13.36 2.09 -2.55
CA LEU A 114 13.31 3.09 -1.48
C LEU A 114 12.82 2.52 -0.13
N PRO A 115 11.76 1.68 -0.07
CA PRO A 115 11.38 1.00 1.17
C PRO A 115 12.53 0.13 1.73
N ALA A 116 13.22 -0.63 0.87
CA ALA A 116 14.36 -1.43 1.29
C ALA A 116 15.54 -0.59 1.82
N ILE A 117 15.82 0.55 1.17
CA ILE A 117 16.83 1.52 1.62
C ILE A 117 16.46 2.10 2.99
N LEU A 118 15.21 2.54 3.19
CA LEU A 118 14.74 3.08 4.46
C LEU A 118 14.81 2.05 5.59
N LYS A 119 14.39 0.81 5.31
CA LYS A 119 14.51 -0.31 6.26
C LYS A 119 15.96 -0.56 6.64
N SER A 120 16.86 -0.68 5.65
CA SER A 120 18.29 -0.86 5.90
C SER A 120 18.90 0.31 6.68
N ARG A 121 18.45 1.56 6.47
CA ARG A 121 18.90 2.70 7.27
C ARG A 121 18.38 2.66 8.70
N GLY A 122 17.13 2.24 8.90
CA GLY A 122 16.53 2.06 10.23
C GLY A 122 17.18 0.94 11.04
N ASP A 123 17.69 -0.10 10.38
CA ASP A 123 18.45 -1.17 11.02
C ASP A 123 19.86 -0.73 11.45
N GLN A 124 20.46 0.22 10.71
CA GLN A 124 21.80 0.75 10.99
C GLN A 124 21.78 1.94 11.96
N PHE A 125 20.75 2.77 11.90
CA PHE A 125 20.58 3.98 12.70
C PHE A 125 19.16 4.03 13.26
N PRO A 126 18.96 4.49 14.51
CA PRO A 126 17.64 4.51 15.14
C PRO A 126 16.62 5.42 14.44
N ASN A 127 17.07 6.26 13.50
CA ASN A 127 16.27 7.26 12.81
C ASN A 127 16.47 7.13 11.28
N PRO A 128 15.62 6.37 10.58
CA PRO A 128 15.64 6.35 9.12
C PRO A 128 15.26 7.72 8.58
N TYR A 129 15.76 8.06 7.38
CA TYR A 129 15.51 9.35 6.73
C TYR A 129 15.61 9.20 5.21
N LEU A 130 15.05 10.17 4.49
CA LEU A 130 15.23 10.31 3.05
C LEU A 130 16.37 11.28 2.75
N GLU A 131 17.17 10.94 1.74
CA GLU A 131 18.03 11.90 1.08
C GLU A 131 17.21 12.83 0.19
N LYS A 132 17.75 14.02 -0.12
CA LYS A 132 17.07 15.00 -0.97
C LYS A 132 16.71 14.42 -2.36
N ASP A 133 17.64 13.70 -2.97
CA ASP A 133 17.44 13.13 -4.30
C ASP A 133 16.35 12.04 -4.28
N GLU A 134 16.26 11.26 -3.20
CA GLU A 134 15.21 10.25 -3.02
C GLU A 134 13.83 10.89 -2.83
N LEU A 135 13.75 12.00 -2.10
CA LEU A 135 12.51 12.78 -2.01
C LEU A 135 12.10 13.33 -3.38
N VAL A 136 13.07 13.81 -4.17
CA VAL A 136 12.82 14.30 -5.53
C VAL A 136 12.29 13.17 -6.41
N GLU A 137 12.90 11.99 -6.38
CA GLU A 137 12.45 10.79 -7.11
C GLU A 137 11.00 10.40 -6.75
N LEU A 138 10.63 10.42 -5.46
CA LEU A 138 9.26 10.16 -5.01
C LEU A 138 8.26 11.18 -5.58
N VAL A 139 8.64 12.46 -5.60
CA VAL A 139 7.76 13.50 -6.15
C VAL A 139 7.67 13.39 -7.67
N GLU A 140 8.74 13.04 -8.36
CA GLU A 140 8.73 12.77 -9.81
C GLU A 140 7.83 11.56 -10.13
N TRP A 141 7.93 10.47 -9.37
CA TRP A 141 7.03 9.32 -9.46
C TRP A 141 5.57 9.76 -9.31
N LYS A 142 5.25 10.54 -8.27
CA LYS A 142 3.89 11.03 -8.01
C LYS A 142 3.34 11.88 -9.17
N LEU A 143 4.15 12.79 -9.69
CA LEU A 143 3.74 13.69 -10.78
C LEU A 143 3.53 12.95 -12.11
N LYS A 144 4.15 11.79 -12.29
CA LYS A 144 3.98 10.91 -13.45
C LYS A 144 2.82 9.94 -13.32
N HIS A 145 2.44 9.56 -12.10
CA HIS A 145 1.32 8.65 -11.83
C HIS A 145 -0.01 9.36 -11.59
N GLY A 146 0.01 10.63 -11.19
CA GLY A 146 -1.19 11.41 -10.92
C GLY A 146 -1.30 12.69 -11.75
N LYS A 147 -2.07 13.65 -11.23
CA LYS A 147 -2.25 14.96 -11.86
C LYS A 147 -0.92 15.74 -11.90
N PHE A 148 -0.43 15.98 -13.11
CA PHE A 148 0.81 16.73 -13.33
C PHE A 148 0.71 18.17 -12.80
N ARG A 149 1.65 18.56 -11.94
CA ARG A 149 1.76 19.88 -11.30
C ARG A 149 3.23 20.32 -11.29
N PRO A 150 3.73 20.92 -12.38
CA PRO A 150 5.17 21.14 -12.59
C PRO A 150 5.81 22.07 -11.54
N THR A 151 5.04 22.99 -10.95
CA THR A 151 5.51 23.92 -9.92
C THR A 151 5.92 23.22 -8.62
N LEU A 152 5.38 22.02 -8.36
CA LEU A 152 5.66 21.26 -7.14
C LEU A 152 7.13 20.81 -7.08
N LEU A 153 7.67 20.37 -8.22
CA LEU A 153 9.01 19.80 -8.29
C LEU A 153 10.09 20.86 -8.00
N ALA A 154 9.91 22.08 -8.50
CA ALA A 154 10.82 23.19 -8.24
C ALA A 154 10.88 23.55 -6.74
N LEU A 155 9.73 23.56 -6.05
CA LEU A 155 9.68 23.79 -4.61
C LEU A 155 10.42 22.70 -3.83
N VAL A 156 10.20 21.43 -4.18
CA VAL A 156 10.87 20.30 -3.52
C VAL A 156 12.39 20.36 -3.71
N LYS A 157 12.85 20.64 -4.96
CA LYS A 157 14.27 20.81 -5.29
C LYS A 157 14.91 22.01 -4.57
N SER A 158 14.13 22.99 -4.13
CA SER A 158 14.60 24.16 -3.37
C SER A 158 14.78 23.93 -1.87
N ASN A 159 14.42 22.75 -1.34
CA ASN A 159 14.74 22.41 0.04
C ASN A 159 16.25 22.18 0.20
N ASP A 160 16.76 22.55 1.36
CA ASP A 160 18.12 22.24 1.81
C ASP A 160 18.26 20.73 2.12
N SER A 161 19.41 20.13 1.82
CA SER A 161 19.60 18.69 1.93
C SER A 161 19.58 18.22 3.39
N GLU A 162 20.25 18.94 4.28
CA GLU A 162 20.27 18.70 5.72
C GLU A 162 18.87 18.86 6.30
N ARG A 163 18.12 19.87 5.85
CA ARG A 163 16.72 20.05 6.26
C ARG A 163 15.83 18.88 5.86
N VAL A 164 16.00 18.30 4.66
CA VAL A 164 15.24 17.10 4.24
C VAL A 164 15.55 15.93 5.16
N LYS A 165 16.82 15.67 5.48
CA LYS A 165 17.19 14.59 6.40
C LYS A 165 16.60 14.81 7.79
N GLU A 166 16.76 16.01 8.35
CA GLU A 166 16.22 16.39 9.67
C GLU A 166 14.71 16.14 9.75
N VAL A 167 13.94 16.72 8.82
CA VAL A 167 12.48 16.64 8.86
C VAL A 167 11.97 15.21 8.67
N THR A 168 12.58 14.45 7.76
CA THR A 168 12.15 13.06 7.50
C THR A 168 12.55 12.13 8.63
N SER A 169 13.77 12.29 9.17
CA SER A 169 14.23 11.62 10.39
C SER A 169 13.25 11.82 11.53
N ASP A 170 12.92 13.08 11.87
CA ASP A 170 12.01 13.38 12.97
C ASP A 170 10.62 12.76 12.77
N ALA A 171 10.09 12.85 11.54
CA ALA A 171 8.77 12.29 11.22
C ALA A 171 8.74 10.77 11.37
N PHE A 172 9.76 10.06 10.86
CA PHE A 172 9.81 8.61 10.96
C PHE A 172 10.09 8.14 12.39
N SER A 173 10.92 8.85 13.16
CA SER A 173 11.18 8.53 14.57
C SER A 173 9.91 8.64 15.43
N ILE A 174 8.96 9.52 15.11
CA ILE A 174 7.65 9.57 15.79
C ILE A 174 6.93 8.22 15.66
N LEU A 175 7.02 7.56 14.50
CA LEU A 175 6.32 6.31 14.20
C LEU A 175 7.05 5.05 14.68
N VAL A 176 8.35 5.15 14.97
CA VAL A 176 9.18 4.05 15.50
C VAL A 176 9.18 4.06 17.03
N THR A 177 9.31 5.23 17.65
CA THR A 177 9.57 5.35 19.09
C THR A 177 8.31 5.36 19.94
N LYS A 178 7.18 5.81 19.38
CA LYS A 178 5.89 5.87 20.07
C LYS A 178 5.01 4.70 19.63
N LYS A 179 3.97 4.40 20.43
CA LYS A 179 2.92 3.47 19.98
C LYS A 179 2.25 4.08 18.75
N ARG A 180 2.38 3.42 17.61
CA ARG A 180 1.76 3.85 16.36
C ARG A 180 0.24 3.94 16.53
N GLY A 181 -0.28 5.14 16.43
CA GLY A 181 -1.71 5.44 16.48
C GLY A 181 -2.06 6.64 15.60
N PRO A 182 -3.35 7.01 15.50
CA PRO A 182 -3.81 8.11 14.65
C PRO A 182 -3.11 9.45 14.97
N GLN A 183 -2.76 9.67 16.24
CA GLN A 183 -2.09 10.90 16.68
C GLN A 183 -0.65 10.97 16.17
N GLU A 184 0.11 9.91 16.31
CA GLU A 184 1.50 9.82 15.85
C GLU A 184 1.59 9.96 14.33
N VAL A 185 0.64 9.38 13.59
CA VAL A 185 0.55 9.55 12.14
C VAL A 185 0.26 10.99 11.74
N ARG A 186 -0.68 11.66 12.44
CA ARG A 186 -0.93 13.10 12.23
C ARG A 186 0.29 13.95 12.52
N GLU A 187 1.00 13.67 13.61
CA GLU A 187 2.22 14.39 13.99
C GLU A 187 3.34 14.22 12.96
N ALA A 188 3.59 12.98 12.52
CA ALA A 188 4.57 12.68 11.49
C ALA A 188 4.21 13.37 10.16
N MET A 189 2.95 13.28 9.71
CA MET A 189 2.49 13.97 8.51
C MET A 189 2.66 15.48 8.61
N LYS A 190 2.30 16.08 9.75
CA LYS A 190 2.44 17.51 9.98
C LYS A 190 3.91 17.93 9.89
N ARG A 191 4.82 17.16 10.49
CA ARG A 191 6.27 17.39 10.41
C ARG A 191 6.77 17.35 8.96
N LEU A 192 6.35 16.37 8.16
CA LEU A 192 6.72 16.29 6.75
C LEU A 192 6.22 17.48 5.92
N CYS A 193 5.06 18.04 6.27
CA CYS A 193 4.53 19.24 5.62
C CYS A 193 5.34 20.52 5.91
N ASP A 194 6.35 20.49 6.79
CA ASP A 194 7.27 21.61 6.99
C ASP A 194 8.21 21.81 5.78
N LEU A 195 8.35 20.82 4.90
CA LEU A 195 9.16 20.90 3.69
C LEU A 195 8.42 21.66 2.58
N LYS A 196 9.16 22.47 1.81
CA LYS A 196 8.60 23.21 0.68
C LYS A 196 8.09 22.25 -0.38
N GLY A 197 6.87 22.46 -0.85
CA GLY A 197 6.24 21.61 -1.86
C GLY A 197 5.70 20.28 -1.33
N ILE A 198 5.66 20.08 -0.02
CA ILE A 198 5.09 18.87 0.60
C ILE A 198 3.77 19.24 1.29
N GLY A 199 2.66 18.72 0.75
CA GLY A 199 1.34 18.76 1.40
C GLY A 199 0.89 17.36 1.83
N PRO A 200 -0.32 17.21 2.42
CA PRO A 200 -0.77 15.93 3.00
C PRO A 200 -0.65 14.74 2.06
N ALA A 201 -1.02 14.91 0.78
CA ALA A 201 -0.88 13.84 -0.21
C ALA A 201 0.59 13.44 -0.44
N THR A 202 1.53 14.39 -0.56
CA THR A 202 2.96 14.04 -0.75
C THR A 202 3.57 13.50 0.54
N ALA A 203 3.21 14.05 1.70
CA ALA A 203 3.61 13.51 2.99
C ALA A 203 3.16 12.06 3.17
N SER A 204 1.92 11.72 2.78
CA SER A 204 1.44 10.33 2.81
C SER A 204 2.23 9.39 1.90
N LEU A 205 2.74 9.87 0.76
CA LEU A 205 3.61 9.05 -0.11
C LEU A 205 4.90 8.69 0.62
N MET A 206 5.52 9.67 1.29
CA MET A 206 6.73 9.46 2.08
C MET A 206 6.47 8.50 3.24
N LEU A 207 5.34 8.65 3.94
CA LEU A 207 4.93 7.74 5.00
C LEU A 207 4.68 6.31 4.50
N SER A 208 4.02 6.14 3.36
CA SER A 208 3.79 4.81 2.75
C SER A 208 5.08 4.14 2.26
N THR A 209 6.07 4.94 1.84
CA THR A 209 7.38 4.42 1.45
C THR A 209 8.16 3.95 2.67
N PHE A 210 7.95 4.60 3.81
CA PHE A 210 8.54 4.22 5.09
C PHE A 210 7.87 3.00 5.73
N ASP A 211 6.54 2.87 5.61
CA ASP A 211 5.73 1.82 6.24
C ASP A 211 4.64 1.32 5.28
N GLU A 212 5.07 0.53 4.31
CA GLU A 212 4.24 0.00 3.22
C GLU A 212 3.21 -1.04 3.69
N ASP A 213 3.38 -1.56 4.90
CA ASP A 213 2.46 -2.52 5.52
C ASP A 213 1.19 -1.84 6.05
N ASN A 214 1.32 -0.65 6.65
CA ASN A 214 0.27 -0.06 7.46
C ASN A 214 -0.19 1.33 7.00
N LEU A 215 0.67 2.13 6.35
CA LEU A 215 0.35 3.50 5.97
C LEU A 215 0.14 3.59 4.45
N PRO A 216 -1.07 3.92 3.98
CA PRO A 216 -1.33 4.07 2.56
C PRO A 216 -0.81 5.40 2.03
N PHE A 217 -0.43 5.41 0.76
CA PHE A 217 -0.36 6.64 -0.03
C PHE A 217 -1.78 7.15 -0.27
N PHE A 218 -1.99 8.44 -0.02
CA PHE A 218 -3.23 9.15 -0.33
C PHE A 218 -3.33 9.46 -1.84
N SER A 219 -3.51 8.40 -2.63
CA SER A 219 -3.82 8.46 -4.06
C SER A 219 -5.31 8.67 -4.30
N ASP A 220 -5.63 9.17 -5.50
CA ASP A 220 -7.02 9.36 -5.92
C ASP A 220 -7.73 8.01 -5.98
N GLU A 221 -7.09 7.02 -6.62
CA GLU A 221 -7.65 5.70 -6.84
C GLU A 221 -8.02 5.01 -5.52
N LEU A 222 -7.10 4.97 -4.55
CA LEU A 222 -7.35 4.34 -3.27
C LEU A 222 -8.42 5.09 -2.47
N PHE A 223 -8.35 6.43 -2.43
CA PHE A 223 -9.33 7.21 -1.68
C PHE A 223 -10.75 7.03 -2.22
N LEU A 224 -10.92 7.14 -3.53
CA LEU A 224 -12.22 7.00 -4.20
C LEU A 224 -12.79 5.58 -4.03
N TRP A 225 -11.95 4.56 -4.13
CA TRP A 225 -12.37 3.17 -3.96
C TRP A 225 -12.78 2.84 -2.52
N LEU A 226 -11.99 3.27 -1.53
CA LEU A 226 -12.33 3.04 -0.12
C LEU A 226 -13.57 3.84 0.32
N HIS A 227 -13.78 5.05 -0.22
CA HIS A 227 -14.93 5.91 0.10
C HIS A 227 -16.09 5.76 -0.89
N TRP A 228 -16.14 4.67 -1.65
CA TRP A 228 -17.14 4.45 -2.70
C TRP A 228 -18.58 4.64 -2.21
N ASP A 229 -18.92 3.97 -1.10
CA ASP A 229 -20.27 3.90 -0.54
C ASP A 229 -20.67 5.13 0.27
N GLU A 230 -19.74 6.06 0.53
CA GLU A 230 -20.06 7.15 1.44
C GLU A 230 -20.97 8.18 0.79
N PRO A 231 -22.09 8.55 1.45
CA PRO A 231 -22.87 9.68 1.00
C PRO A 231 -21.98 10.92 0.99
N VAL A 232 -22.10 11.73 -0.05
CA VAL A 232 -21.45 13.03 -0.06
C VAL A 232 -22.13 13.86 1.03
N ASN A 233 -21.42 14.18 2.11
CA ASN A 233 -21.98 14.99 3.20
C ASN A 233 -22.52 16.33 2.68
N ALA A 234 -23.85 16.48 2.72
CA ALA A 234 -24.60 17.61 2.19
C ALA A 234 -24.31 18.97 2.87
N GLY A 235 -23.64 18.98 4.04
CA GLY A 235 -23.47 20.19 4.86
C GLY A 235 -22.20 21.01 4.63
N THR A 236 -21.20 20.51 3.89
CA THR A 236 -19.91 21.22 3.70
C THR A 236 -19.33 21.10 2.29
N ALA A 237 -20.09 20.52 1.35
CA ALA A 237 -19.68 20.31 -0.01
C ALA A 237 -20.18 21.46 -0.92
N PRO A 238 -19.34 22.01 -1.81
CA PRO A 238 -19.83 22.80 -2.94
C PRO A 238 -20.84 21.96 -3.75
N LYS A 239 -21.91 22.59 -4.25
CA LYS A 239 -22.93 21.92 -5.07
C LYS A 239 -22.26 21.20 -6.26
N GLY A 240 -22.47 19.90 -6.41
CA GLY A 240 -22.02 19.11 -7.58
C GLY A 240 -21.09 17.91 -7.32
N ASN A 241 -21.01 17.36 -6.11
CA ASN A 241 -20.11 16.24 -5.82
C ASN A 241 -20.66 14.89 -6.32
N GLY A 242 -19.91 14.21 -7.19
CA GLY A 242 -20.21 12.85 -7.62
C GLY A 242 -19.98 11.80 -6.52
N THR A 243 -20.43 10.58 -6.78
CA THR A 243 -20.16 9.37 -5.98
C THR A 243 -19.14 8.47 -6.68
N GLY A 244 -18.61 7.47 -5.96
CA GLY A 244 -17.59 6.57 -6.49
C GLY A 244 -16.40 7.33 -7.08
N TRP A 245 -16.00 6.99 -8.31
CA TRP A 245 -14.89 7.63 -9.02
C TRP A 245 -15.06 9.13 -9.32
N LYS A 246 -16.30 9.65 -9.27
CA LYS A 246 -16.58 11.07 -9.55
C LYS A 246 -16.56 11.95 -8.29
N ARG A 247 -16.22 11.39 -7.13
CA ARG A 247 -16.15 12.12 -5.86
C ARG A 247 -14.98 13.13 -5.89
N ASN A 248 -15.21 14.29 -5.29
CA ASN A 248 -14.18 15.32 -5.12
C ASN A 248 -13.27 15.01 -3.92
N ILE A 249 -11.96 15.23 -4.07
CA ILE A 249 -10.92 14.99 -3.07
C ILE A 249 -10.30 16.33 -2.68
N ARG A 250 -10.26 16.65 -1.37
CA ARG A 250 -9.70 17.93 -0.89
C ARG A 250 -8.22 17.84 -0.50
N TYR A 251 -7.69 16.63 -0.36
CA TYR A 251 -6.32 16.32 0.06
C TYR A 251 -5.95 16.93 1.42
N THR A 252 -6.86 16.78 2.40
CA THR A 252 -6.67 17.27 3.77
C THR A 252 -6.16 16.18 4.72
N ALA A 253 -5.54 16.56 5.84
CA ALA A 253 -5.13 15.61 6.87
C ALA A 253 -6.31 14.77 7.40
N LYS A 254 -7.50 15.38 7.54
CA LYS A 254 -8.72 14.69 7.98
C LYS A 254 -9.18 13.61 7.00
N GLU A 255 -9.09 13.87 5.69
CA GLU A 255 -9.40 12.83 4.70
C GLU A 255 -8.36 11.71 4.71
N TYR A 256 -7.10 12.03 4.99
CA TYR A 256 -6.07 11.01 5.15
C TYR A 256 -6.30 10.11 6.37
N GLU A 257 -6.74 10.68 7.49
CA GLU A 257 -7.14 9.90 8.67
C GLU A 257 -8.30 8.96 8.34
N SER A 258 -9.33 9.47 7.64
CA SER A 258 -10.45 8.67 7.14
C SER A 258 -9.99 7.55 6.21
N LEU A 259 -9.01 7.80 5.35
CA LEU A 259 -8.41 6.81 4.47
C LEU A 259 -7.77 5.66 5.26
N ILE A 260 -6.99 5.98 6.30
CA ILE A 260 -6.36 4.98 7.17
C ILE A 260 -7.41 4.15 7.90
N ASP A 261 -8.41 4.82 8.50
CA ASP A 261 -9.47 4.14 9.25
C ASP A 261 -10.23 3.14 8.37
N LYS A 262 -10.54 3.54 7.13
CA LYS A 262 -11.18 2.64 6.17
C LYS A 262 -10.28 1.51 5.72
N LEU A 263 -9.00 1.79 5.46
CA LEU A 263 -8.04 0.76 5.07
C LEU A 263 -7.96 -0.33 6.15
N VAL A 264 -7.86 0.06 7.42
CA VAL A 264 -7.83 -0.88 8.54
C VAL A 264 -9.09 -1.76 8.56
N GLN A 265 -10.27 -1.17 8.37
CA GLN A 265 -11.54 -1.92 8.33
C GLN A 265 -11.58 -2.94 7.19
N VAL A 266 -11.20 -2.55 5.97
CA VAL A 266 -11.26 -3.46 4.81
C VAL A 266 -10.18 -4.54 4.86
N LYS A 267 -8.98 -4.22 5.38
CA LYS A 267 -7.91 -5.19 5.66
C LYS A 267 -8.38 -6.24 6.66
N GLU A 268 -8.95 -5.81 7.79
CA GLU A 268 -9.44 -6.72 8.83
C GLU A 268 -10.59 -7.59 8.33
N ARG A 269 -11.54 -7.02 7.57
CA ARG A 269 -12.61 -7.78 6.93
C ARG A 269 -12.05 -8.84 5.97
N LEU A 270 -11.11 -8.48 5.10
CA LEU A 270 -10.55 -9.41 4.11
C LEU A 270 -9.78 -10.55 4.80
N LYS A 271 -9.07 -10.23 5.88
CA LYS A 271 -8.40 -11.21 6.74
C LYS A 271 -9.38 -12.15 7.44
N THR A 272 -10.43 -11.62 8.08
CA THR A 272 -11.38 -12.43 8.85
C THR A 272 -12.35 -13.23 7.99
N SER A 273 -12.85 -12.64 6.90
CA SER A 273 -13.87 -13.25 6.05
C SER A 273 -13.29 -14.18 4.98
N HIS A 274 -12.04 -13.96 4.58
CA HIS A 274 -11.40 -14.69 3.48
C HIS A 274 -10.01 -15.24 3.80
N ASN A 275 -9.54 -15.14 5.05
CA ASN A 275 -8.21 -15.59 5.49
C ASN A 275 -7.06 -15.02 4.63
N ARG A 276 -7.21 -13.77 4.17
CA ARG A 276 -6.23 -13.07 3.35
C ARG A 276 -5.76 -11.81 4.07
N ASP A 277 -4.64 -11.92 4.78
CA ASP A 277 -3.95 -10.75 5.36
C ASP A 277 -3.28 -9.94 4.24
N SER A 278 -3.14 -8.62 4.34
CA SER A 278 -2.62 -7.79 3.24
C SER A 278 -1.82 -6.58 3.74
N THR A 279 -1.04 -5.96 2.85
CA THR A 279 -0.29 -4.72 3.14
C THR A 279 -1.01 -3.49 2.59
N ALA A 280 -0.75 -2.30 3.14
CA ALA A 280 -1.30 -1.06 2.60
C ALA A 280 -0.90 -0.87 1.12
N LEU A 281 0.33 -1.25 0.77
CA LEU A 281 0.84 -1.22 -0.59
C LEU A 281 0.06 -2.12 -1.56
N GLU A 282 -0.35 -3.31 -1.14
CA GLU A 282 -1.18 -4.18 -1.97
C GLU A 282 -2.53 -3.51 -2.28
N TRP A 283 -3.16 -2.85 -1.29
CA TRP A 283 -4.40 -2.11 -1.51
C TRP A 283 -4.21 -0.94 -2.47
N GLU A 284 -3.09 -0.22 -2.40
CA GLU A 284 -2.77 0.82 -3.38
C GLU A 284 -2.66 0.27 -4.80
N LYS A 285 -1.95 -0.85 -4.98
CA LYS A 285 -1.79 -1.51 -6.28
C LYS A 285 -3.12 -1.98 -6.84
N VAL A 286 -3.96 -2.60 -6.01
CA VAL A 286 -5.30 -3.05 -6.40
C VAL A 286 -6.20 -1.87 -6.78
N ALA A 287 -6.17 -0.79 -6.00
CA ALA A 287 -6.93 0.42 -6.31
C ALA A 287 -6.51 1.03 -7.66
N TRP A 288 -5.20 1.09 -7.93
CA TRP A 288 -4.68 1.55 -9.21
C TRP A 288 -5.18 0.70 -10.37
N ALA A 289 -5.06 -0.63 -10.27
CA ALA A 289 -5.49 -1.55 -11.31
C ALA A 289 -6.99 -1.39 -11.62
N LEU A 290 -7.83 -1.28 -10.58
CA LEU A 290 -9.26 -1.00 -10.69
C LEU A 290 -9.54 0.35 -11.37
N GLY A 291 -8.86 1.41 -10.92
CA GLY A 291 -9.02 2.74 -11.48
C GLY A 291 -8.71 2.78 -12.98
N LYS A 292 -7.68 2.06 -13.44
CA LYS A 292 -7.35 1.97 -14.87
C LYS A 292 -8.36 1.17 -15.67
N GLN A 293 -8.89 0.06 -15.14
CA GLN A 293 -9.95 -0.70 -15.81
C GLN A 293 -11.20 0.17 -16.03
N GLN A 294 -11.55 1.00 -15.05
CA GLN A 294 -12.73 1.87 -15.08
C GLN A 294 -12.58 3.11 -15.96
N MET A 295 -11.35 3.53 -16.27
CA MET A 295 -11.08 4.63 -17.22
C MET A 295 -11.01 4.14 -18.68
N LEU A 296 -10.88 2.84 -18.90
CA LEU A 296 -10.74 2.22 -20.23
C LEU A 296 -12.05 1.61 -20.77
N GLY A 297 -13.04 1.39 -19.91
CA GLY A 297 -14.41 0.98 -20.27
C GLY A 297 -15.36 2.17 -20.39
#